data_AF-A0A1M6H5E9-F1
#
_entry.id   AF-A0A1M6H5E9-F1
#
_cell.length_a   1.000
_cell.length_b   1.000
_cell.length_c   1.000
_cell.angle_alpha   90.00
_cell.angle_beta   90.00
_cell.angle_gamma   90.00
#
_symmetry.space_group_name_H-M   'P 1'
#
loop_
_entity.id
_entity.type
_entity.pdbx_description
1 polymer ?
#
loop_
_entity_poly.entity_id
_entity_poly.type
_entity_poly.pdbx_seq_one_letter_code
_entity_poly.pdbx_strand_id
1 'polypeptide(L)'
;ITVPIIDDIIIETTESFTVNLSNISINLIPIITPQATGNIIDNDSDDDFPSDATVSCDDIPEVPIISLDGTNCNYSEIFEETITGQDDECATEYFINRTWTMTDCVGNIRVYTQQIIVEDTVAPTFVEELPQDITVQCNEVPEAAELTAIDNCDQNVEVVFTETVTNDANCALGYVINRTWTATDCAGNSTSHTQTLTIPIEFVTFSTYDEEVTIMCGDEIPEVPNIEFEGGCGSHQVVFGEEIRLSDDTEDYMIIRSWEATDACNNVENLEQIIFVMQPDKETVTIDICVEDSSIDLISYLPSSFETDGTFTVVSGNTELNGSFFNPANLEIGEYLISYGDTDSECKYYADFTIVVNKDCVPCGREQIIPSNTVTANGDGINDFFTITGVEYCDFKFDLMIFNRWGSKVYQSQDYKNDWGGTGPKGSFGGAGMLPAGTYYYIINITNKNIEPLNGYIYLGTK
;
A
#
# COMPACT_ATOMS: atom_id res chain seq x y z
N ILE A 1 66.62 37.44 88.14
CA ILE A 1 67.19 38.34 87.12
C ILE A 1 66.43 38.04 85.86
N THR A 2 65.70 39.01 85.32
CA THR A 2 65.08 38.88 84.00
C THR A 2 66.07 39.50 83.02
N VAL A 3 66.63 38.69 82.13
CA VAL A 3 67.48 39.19 81.04
C VAL A 3 66.56 39.27 79.82
N PRO A 4 66.04 40.46 79.46
CA PRO A 4 65.41 40.61 78.16
C PRO A 4 66.50 40.53 77.10
N ILE A 5 66.36 39.60 76.16
CA ILE A 5 67.11 39.67 74.91
C ILE A 5 66.47 40.81 74.12
N ILE A 6 67.28 41.78 73.70
CA ILE A 6 66.87 42.82 72.77
C ILE A 6 67.56 42.41 71.48
N ASP A 7 66.76 41.92 70.54
CA ASP A 7 67.16 41.43 69.22
C ASP A 7 67.74 40.00 69.27
N ASP A 8 66.85 39.02 69.33
CA ASP A 8 67.09 37.71 68.71
C ASP A 8 66.26 37.71 67.41
N ILE A 9 66.84 37.27 66.31
CA ILE A 9 66.23 37.37 64.96
C ILE A 9 66.01 35.94 64.42
N ILE A 10 66.04 34.94 65.29
CA ILE A 10 65.98 33.52 64.94
C ILE A 10 65.12 32.81 65.98
N ILE A 11 64.13 32.07 65.47
CA ILE A 11 63.35 31.14 66.27
C ILE A 11 64.25 29.97 66.72
N GLU A 12 64.48 29.82 68.03
CA GLU A 12 65.40 28.86 68.65
C GLU A 12 64.72 27.94 69.69
N THR A 13 65.33 26.80 70.01
CA THR A 13 64.83 25.94 71.11
C THR A 13 65.13 26.56 72.47
N THR A 14 64.24 26.42 73.47
CA THR A 14 64.42 27.01 74.81
C THR A 14 65.79 26.68 75.44
N GLU A 15 66.64 27.68 75.53
CA GLU A 15 67.94 27.58 76.20
C GLU A 15 67.84 27.95 77.68
N SER A 16 68.58 27.23 78.52
CA SER A 16 68.69 27.50 79.95
C SER A 16 70.12 27.88 80.30
N PHE A 17 70.32 29.01 80.95
CA PHE A 17 71.63 29.41 81.45
C PHE A 17 71.63 29.54 82.97
N THR A 18 72.82 29.30 83.55
CA THR A 18 73.03 29.35 85.00
C THR A 18 73.77 30.63 85.36
N VAL A 19 73.16 31.48 86.19
CA VAL A 19 73.80 32.71 86.67
C VAL A 19 74.34 32.49 88.08
N ASN A 20 75.65 32.71 88.25
CA ASN A 20 76.28 32.76 89.57
C ASN A 20 76.09 34.16 90.18
N LEU A 21 75.35 34.24 91.28
CA LEU A 21 75.04 35.49 91.96
C LEU A 21 76.14 35.83 92.98
N SER A 22 76.67 37.06 92.97
CA SER A 22 77.59 37.56 93.99
C SER A 22 77.21 38.98 94.46
N ASN A 23 77.50 39.31 95.73
CA ASN A 23 77.27 40.62 96.35
C ASN A 23 75.81 41.14 96.38
N ILE A 24 74.81 40.29 96.62
CA ILE A 24 73.41 40.72 96.77
C ILE A 24 73.18 41.30 98.17
N SER A 25 72.71 42.55 98.26
CA SER A 25 72.49 43.27 99.52
C SER A 25 71.01 43.34 99.92
N ILE A 26 70.43 42.28 100.49
CA ILE A 26 69.19 42.40 101.28
C ILE A 26 69.16 41.42 102.47
N ASN A 27 68.62 41.87 103.59
CA ASN A 27 68.64 41.17 104.89
C ASN A 27 67.42 40.27 105.19
N LEU A 28 66.51 40.05 104.23
CA LEU A 28 65.18 39.51 104.57
C LEU A 28 64.86 38.09 104.06
N ILE A 29 65.67 37.48 103.20
CA ILE A 29 65.46 36.07 102.75
C ILE A 29 66.82 35.40 102.48
N PRO A 30 67.21 34.31 103.17
CA PRO A 30 68.42 33.56 102.86
C PRO A 30 68.22 32.70 101.59
N ILE A 31 69.13 32.83 100.61
CA ILE A 31 69.16 31.98 99.40
C ILE A 31 69.96 30.71 99.73
N ILE A 32 69.40 29.54 99.37
CA ILE A 32 69.93 28.22 99.76
C ILE A 32 71.11 27.78 98.87
N THR A 33 71.23 28.31 97.64
CA THR A 33 72.35 28.10 96.70
C THR A 33 72.64 29.37 95.88
N PRO A 34 73.91 29.72 95.58
CA PRO A 34 74.26 30.97 94.88
C PRO A 34 73.98 30.94 93.36
N GLN A 35 73.11 30.02 92.90
CA GLN A 35 72.79 29.80 91.50
C GLN A 35 71.31 30.09 91.26
N ALA A 36 71.02 30.91 90.25
CA ALA A 36 69.69 31.06 89.70
C ALA A 36 69.66 30.54 88.26
N THR A 37 68.64 29.79 87.92
CA THR A 37 68.29 29.44 86.53
C THR A 37 67.43 30.55 85.95
N GLY A 38 67.84 31.06 84.79
CA GLY A 38 67.00 31.86 83.92
C GLY A 38 66.64 31.03 82.70
N ASN A 39 65.39 31.12 82.25
CA ASN A 39 64.98 30.60 80.95
C ASN A 39 65.00 31.76 79.97
N ILE A 40 65.53 31.54 78.78
CA ILE A 40 65.29 32.43 77.64
C ILE A 40 63.92 32.02 77.07
N ILE A 41 63.01 32.98 76.96
CA ILE A 41 61.73 32.80 76.28
C ILE A 41 61.91 33.49 74.93
N ASP A 42 62.00 32.68 73.87
CA ASP A 42 61.97 33.14 72.49
C ASP A 42 60.64 33.87 72.23
N ASN A 43 60.71 35.06 71.62
CA ASN A 43 59.54 35.87 71.28
C ASN A 43 59.28 35.95 69.78
N ASP A 44 60.05 35.22 68.98
CA ASP A 44 59.84 35.14 67.54
C ASP A 44 58.74 34.09 67.31
N SER A 45 57.56 34.52 66.89
CA SER A 45 56.51 33.58 66.52
C SER A 45 56.77 33.06 65.11
N ASP A 46 56.45 31.78 64.89
CA ASP A 46 56.49 31.12 63.57
C ASP A 46 55.42 31.67 62.60
N ASP A 47 54.91 32.87 62.85
CA ASP A 47 53.69 33.43 62.22
C ASP A 47 53.91 33.82 60.75
N ASP A 48 55.16 33.92 60.28
CA ASP A 48 55.50 34.25 58.89
C ASP A 48 55.68 33.01 57.99
N PHE A 49 55.72 31.81 58.55
CA PHE A 49 55.79 30.56 57.78
C PHE A 49 54.39 30.01 57.46
N PRO A 50 54.16 29.47 56.25
CA PRO A 50 52.84 29.01 55.85
C PRO A 50 52.49 27.66 56.47
N SER A 51 51.26 27.50 56.97
CA SER A 51 50.76 26.22 57.47
C SER A 51 50.49 25.21 56.35
N ASP A 52 50.46 23.93 56.69
CA ASP A 52 49.99 22.87 55.80
C ASP A 52 48.59 23.18 55.25
N ALA A 53 48.32 22.72 54.03
CA ALA A 53 47.07 22.99 53.32
C ALA A 53 46.62 21.81 52.46
N THR A 54 45.31 21.70 52.26
CA THR A 54 44.71 20.81 51.26
C THR A 54 43.96 21.69 50.26
N VAL A 55 44.29 21.57 48.99
CA VAL A 55 43.83 22.48 47.93
C VAL A 55 43.53 21.72 46.65
N SER A 56 42.74 22.33 45.76
CA SER A 56 42.62 21.85 44.39
C SER A 56 43.82 22.31 43.56
N CYS A 57 44.03 21.69 42.41
CA CYS A 57 45.17 21.94 41.52
C CYS A 57 45.24 23.38 40.98
N ASP A 58 44.11 24.09 40.92
CA ASP A 58 43.99 25.48 40.46
C ASP A 58 44.11 26.50 41.60
N ASP A 59 44.11 26.04 42.85
CA ASP A 59 44.17 26.85 44.07
C ASP A 59 45.45 26.60 44.88
N ILE A 60 46.53 26.16 44.23
CA ILE A 60 47.84 25.96 44.88
C ILE A 60 48.36 27.32 45.39
N PRO A 61 48.58 27.48 46.70
CA PRO A 61 49.05 28.75 47.26
C PRO A 61 50.40 29.15 46.66
N GLU A 62 50.54 30.41 46.27
CA GLU A 62 51.84 30.96 45.88
C GLU A 62 52.86 30.79 47.01
N VAL A 63 54.14 30.68 46.64
CA VAL A 63 55.22 30.60 47.63
C VAL A 63 55.28 31.93 48.38
N PRO A 64 55.07 31.96 49.71
CA PRO A 64 55.15 33.21 50.46
C PRO A 64 56.59 33.74 50.46
N ILE A 65 56.72 35.07 50.42
CA ILE A 65 58.00 35.73 50.62
C ILE A 65 58.24 35.81 52.12
N ILE A 66 59.23 35.07 52.61
CA ILE A 66 59.65 35.13 54.01
C ILE A 66 60.50 36.40 54.20
N SER A 67 59.94 37.41 54.87
CA SER A 67 60.68 38.64 55.19
C SER A 67 61.44 38.46 56.49
N LEU A 68 62.77 38.52 56.43
CA LEU A 68 63.63 38.50 57.61
C LEU A 68 64.04 39.93 57.94
N ASP A 69 63.37 40.55 58.91
CA ASP A 69 63.65 41.92 59.35
C ASP A 69 64.92 41.95 60.22
N GLY A 70 66.08 42.12 59.60
CA GLY A 70 67.36 42.21 60.32
C GLY A 70 68.37 43.17 59.69
N THR A 71 68.57 44.34 60.29
CA THR A 71 69.46 45.39 59.74
C THR A 71 70.97 45.22 60.00
N ASN A 72 71.45 44.11 60.59
CA ASN A 72 72.87 44.01 60.98
C ASN A 72 73.60 42.65 60.76
N CYS A 73 72.98 41.65 60.12
CA CYS A 73 73.61 40.36 59.81
C CYS A 73 73.08 39.83 58.47
N ASN A 74 73.98 39.39 57.58
CA ASN A 74 73.57 38.76 56.32
C ASN A 74 73.12 37.32 56.61
N TYR A 75 71.83 37.06 56.45
CA TYR A 75 71.25 35.71 56.45
C TYR A 75 71.29 35.12 55.03
N SER A 76 71.19 33.80 54.92
CA SER A 76 70.92 33.12 53.65
C SER A 76 69.69 32.24 53.77
N GLU A 77 68.78 32.42 52.83
CA GLU A 77 67.59 31.61 52.62
C GLU A 77 67.87 30.57 51.52
N ILE A 78 67.57 29.30 51.77
CA ILE A 78 67.50 28.28 50.72
C ILE A 78 66.06 27.74 50.71
N PHE A 79 65.38 27.94 49.59
CA PHE A 79 64.06 27.38 49.32
C PHE A 79 64.19 26.18 48.38
N GLU A 80 63.62 25.04 48.80
CA GLU A 80 63.49 23.84 47.98
C GLU A 80 62.03 23.41 47.94
N GLU A 81 61.52 23.13 46.73
CA GLU A 81 60.19 22.57 46.52
C GLU A 81 60.33 21.21 45.85
N THR A 82 59.61 20.22 46.37
CA THR A 82 59.58 18.86 45.81
C THR A 82 58.15 18.39 45.65
N ILE A 83 57.86 17.81 44.50
CA ILE A 83 56.57 17.19 44.18
C ILE A 83 56.74 15.68 44.29
N THR A 84 55.84 15.02 45.02
CA THR A 84 55.88 13.57 45.25
C THR A 84 54.48 12.99 45.14
N GLY A 85 54.36 11.73 44.72
CA GLY A 85 53.06 11.05 44.55
C GLY A 85 52.39 11.29 43.21
N GLN A 86 53.02 12.02 42.29
CA GLN A 86 52.57 12.19 40.92
C GLN A 86 52.91 10.93 40.10
N ASP A 87 52.17 9.85 40.35
CA ASP A 87 52.43 8.51 39.79
C ASP A 87 51.57 8.19 38.55
N ASP A 88 50.67 9.09 38.14
CA ASP A 88 49.85 8.97 36.92
C ASP A 88 49.98 10.18 35.98
N GLU A 89 49.49 10.04 34.74
CA GLU A 89 49.56 11.09 33.70
C GLU A 89 48.71 12.33 34.03
N CYS A 90 47.90 12.28 35.09
CA CYS A 90 46.83 13.24 35.37
C CYS A 90 46.99 14.03 36.67
N ALA A 91 47.87 13.60 37.58
CA ALA A 91 48.26 14.35 38.77
C ALA A 91 47.07 14.85 39.62
N THR A 92 46.08 13.99 39.87
CA THR A 92 44.84 14.35 40.59
C THR A 92 44.94 14.25 42.10
N GLU A 93 45.96 13.53 42.60
CA GLU A 93 46.34 13.51 44.01
C GLU A 93 47.87 13.51 44.13
N TYR A 94 48.45 14.55 44.72
CA TYR A 94 49.90 14.61 44.95
C TYR A 94 50.27 15.55 46.09
N PHE A 95 51.50 15.43 46.56
CA PHE A 95 52.04 16.26 47.65
C PHE A 95 53.08 17.22 47.12
N ILE A 96 52.94 18.50 47.47
CA ILE A 96 54.00 19.51 47.33
C ILE A 96 54.61 19.73 48.71
N ASN A 97 55.88 19.40 48.86
CA ASN A 97 56.63 19.66 50.09
C ASN A 97 57.59 20.85 49.85
N ARG A 98 57.35 21.95 50.56
CA ARG A 98 58.19 23.15 50.54
C ARG A 98 59.06 23.20 51.77
N THR A 99 60.36 23.41 51.58
CA THR A 99 61.36 23.44 52.65
C THR A 99 62.13 24.75 52.61
N TRP A 100 62.14 25.47 53.72
CA TRP A 100 62.91 26.68 53.92
C TRP A 100 64.05 26.39 54.90
N THR A 101 65.29 26.51 54.44
CA THR A 101 66.49 26.39 55.27
C THR A 101 67.10 27.76 55.49
N MET A 102 66.98 28.29 56.71
CA MET A 102 67.58 29.56 57.10
C MET A 102 68.94 29.31 57.71
N THR A 103 69.98 29.98 57.20
CA THR A 103 71.31 30.00 57.81
C THR A 103 71.70 31.41 58.21
N ASP A 104 72.11 31.60 59.47
CA ASP A 104 72.55 32.90 59.96
C ASP A 104 74.02 33.19 59.64
N CYS A 105 74.51 34.39 59.99
CA CYS A 105 75.92 34.77 59.76
C CYS A 105 76.92 34.05 60.66
N VAL A 106 76.46 33.28 61.65
CA VAL A 106 77.28 32.51 62.59
C VAL A 106 77.30 31.01 62.23
N GLY A 107 76.45 30.58 61.29
CA GLY A 107 76.35 29.22 60.75
C GLY A 107 75.28 28.36 61.42
N ASN A 108 74.37 28.93 62.23
CA ASN A 108 73.22 28.20 62.75
C ASN A 108 72.19 27.97 61.66
N ILE A 109 71.54 26.81 61.68
CA ILE A 109 70.61 26.37 60.64
C ILE A 109 69.25 26.03 61.26
N ARG A 110 68.17 26.62 60.73
CA ARG A 110 66.78 26.23 61.00
C ARG A 110 66.13 25.74 59.71
N VAL A 111 65.30 24.70 59.83
CA VAL A 111 64.55 24.14 58.69
C VAL A 111 63.07 24.18 59.03
N TYR A 112 62.26 24.76 58.15
CA TYR A 112 60.80 24.72 58.19
C TYR A 112 60.27 23.95 56.97
N THR A 113 59.22 23.16 57.17
CA THR A 113 58.58 22.38 56.10
C THR A 113 57.08 22.63 56.08
N GLN A 114 56.54 22.92 54.91
CA GLN A 114 55.10 22.94 54.63
C GLN A 114 54.75 21.75 53.72
N GLN A 115 53.69 21.03 54.06
CA GLN A 115 53.08 20.02 53.20
C GLN A 115 51.77 20.55 52.62
N ILE A 116 51.66 20.54 51.30
CA ILE A 116 50.43 20.84 50.57
C ILE A 116 49.94 19.53 49.94
N ILE A 117 48.71 19.16 50.25
CA ILE A 117 48.00 18.04 49.62
C ILE A 117 47.15 18.62 48.50
N VAL A 118 47.45 18.22 47.27
CA VAL A 118 46.62 18.55 46.10
C VAL A 118 45.67 17.38 45.89
N GLU A 119 44.37 17.65 45.90
CA GLU A 119 43.32 16.67 45.59
C GLU A 119 42.26 17.29 44.68
N ASP A 120 41.84 16.52 43.68
CA ASP A 120 40.73 16.91 42.80
C ASP A 120 39.40 16.32 43.29
N THR A 121 38.44 17.20 43.54
CA THR A 121 37.09 16.87 44.05
C THR A 121 35.99 17.55 43.25
N VAL A 122 36.35 18.29 42.20
CA VAL A 122 35.41 19.06 41.39
C VAL A 122 35.05 18.22 40.18
N ALA A 123 33.77 18.18 39.81
CA ALA A 123 33.34 17.45 38.63
C ALA A 123 33.51 18.32 37.37
N PRO A 124 33.75 17.70 36.19
CA PRO A 124 33.83 18.43 34.94
C PRO A 124 32.55 19.21 34.63
N THR A 125 32.69 20.25 33.82
CA THR A 125 31.58 21.06 33.32
C THR A 125 31.53 21.01 31.80
N PHE A 126 30.33 20.79 31.24
CA PHE A 126 30.11 20.84 29.79
C PHE A 126 30.31 22.25 29.24
N VAL A 127 30.92 22.36 28.05
CA VAL A 127 31.24 23.64 27.42
C VAL A 127 30.06 24.17 26.59
N GLU A 128 29.38 23.30 25.87
CA GLU A 128 28.26 23.64 24.99
C GLU A 128 26.92 23.70 25.74
N GLU A 129 25.91 24.28 25.08
CA GLU A 129 24.54 24.28 25.60
C GLU A 129 23.97 22.87 25.60
N LEU A 130 23.46 22.45 26.77
CA LEU A 130 22.92 21.11 26.95
C LEU A 130 21.62 20.93 26.15
N PRO A 131 21.50 19.84 25.36
CA PRO A 131 20.32 19.62 24.54
C PRO A 131 19.09 19.37 25.41
N GLN A 132 17.98 20.04 25.09
CA GLN A 132 16.71 19.89 25.81
C GLN A 132 15.87 18.72 25.29
N ASP A 133 14.97 18.22 26.13
CA ASP A 133 13.98 17.23 25.72
C ASP A 133 13.08 17.78 24.62
N ILE A 134 12.81 16.95 23.61
CA ILE A 134 12.01 17.34 22.44
C ILE A 134 11.06 16.23 22.02
N THR A 135 9.97 16.63 21.35
CA THR A 135 9.09 15.72 20.62
C THR A 135 9.33 15.92 19.14
N VAL A 136 9.66 14.84 18.43
CA VAL A 136 9.95 14.85 17.00
C VAL A 136 9.28 13.67 16.32
N GLN A 137 9.03 13.78 15.02
CA GLN A 137 8.56 12.65 14.24
C GLN A 137 9.70 11.66 13.98
N CYS A 138 9.36 10.40 13.72
CA CYS A 138 10.35 9.35 13.48
C CYS A 138 11.22 9.62 12.24
N ASN A 139 10.72 10.40 11.28
CA ASN A 139 11.45 10.83 10.10
C ASN A 139 12.32 12.09 10.32
N GLU A 140 12.22 12.73 11.48
CA GLU A 140 12.86 14.00 11.81
C GLU A 140 13.71 13.91 13.08
N VAL A 141 14.18 12.71 13.44
CA VAL A 141 15.08 12.53 14.57
C VAL A 141 16.41 13.26 14.28
N PRO A 142 16.78 14.29 15.06
CA PRO A 142 18.01 15.04 14.82
C PRO A 142 19.24 14.21 15.18
N GLU A 143 20.37 14.52 14.56
CA GLU A 143 21.68 14.00 14.97
C GLU A 143 21.98 14.34 16.44
N ALA A 144 22.78 13.49 17.11
CA ALA A 144 23.18 13.74 18.49
C ALA A 144 24.10 14.97 18.58
N ALA A 145 23.93 15.78 19.62
CA ALA A 145 24.85 16.88 19.90
C ALA A 145 26.24 16.33 20.25
N GLU A 146 27.28 16.93 19.67
CA GLU A 146 28.66 16.70 20.09
C GLU A 146 28.96 17.63 21.27
N LEU A 147 29.28 17.06 22.43
CA LEU A 147 29.59 17.80 23.66
C LEU A 147 31.05 17.58 24.06
N THR A 148 31.66 18.63 24.57
CA THR A 148 32.97 18.62 25.23
C THR A 148 32.82 19.07 26.68
N ALA A 149 33.78 18.70 27.51
CA ALA A 149 33.82 19.09 28.92
C ALA A 149 35.21 19.62 29.27
N ILE A 150 35.24 20.52 30.25
CA ILE A 150 36.45 21.06 30.86
C ILE A 150 36.41 20.78 32.35
N ASP A 151 37.58 20.67 32.93
CA ASP A 151 37.77 20.52 34.36
C ASP A 151 38.93 21.44 34.82
N ASN A 152 38.95 21.79 36.11
CA ASN A 152 39.99 22.65 36.67
C ASN A 152 41.34 21.93 36.83
N CYS A 153 41.33 20.59 37.01
CA CYS A 153 42.51 19.75 37.18
C CYS A 153 42.81 18.86 35.99
N ASP A 154 41.80 18.50 35.20
CA ASP A 154 41.97 17.71 33.99
C ASP A 154 41.85 18.56 32.71
N GLN A 155 42.93 18.61 31.95
CA GLN A 155 42.95 19.30 30.65
C GLN A 155 42.32 18.47 29.51
N ASN A 156 42.12 17.16 29.70
CA ASN A 156 41.66 16.23 28.68
C ASN A 156 40.49 15.37 29.18
N VAL A 157 39.38 16.01 29.55
CA VAL A 157 38.16 15.31 29.95
C VAL A 157 37.51 14.58 28.77
N GLU A 158 37.32 13.27 28.88
CA GLU A 158 36.60 12.47 27.89
C GLU A 158 35.09 12.52 28.15
N VAL A 159 34.30 12.75 27.10
CA VAL A 159 32.83 12.67 27.13
C VAL A 159 32.37 11.39 26.46
N VAL A 160 31.74 10.50 27.24
CA VAL A 160 31.17 9.25 26.74
C VAL A 160 29.70 9.47 26.37
N PHE A 161 29.37 9.21 25.10
CA PHE A 161 28.00 9.25 24.59
C PHE A 161 27.38 7.84 24.57
N THR A 162 26.15 7.73 25.07
CA THR A 162 25.34 6.51 25.00
C THR A 162 23.92 6.84 24.54
N GLU A 163 23.36 5.97 23.70
CA GLU A 163 21.97 6.09 23.21
C GLU A 163 21.22 4.78 23.49
N THR A 164 20.00 4.92 24.01
CA THR A 164 19.12 3.77 24.26
C THR A 164 17.72 4.06 23.74
N VAL A 165 17.07 3.03 23.19
CA VAL A 165 15.70 3.09 22.69
C VAL A 165 14.81 2.19 23.56
N THR A 166 13.73 2.77 24.07
CA THR A 166 12.83 2.09 25.05
C THR A 166 11.91 1.04 24.42
N ASN A 167 11.61 1.14 23.12
CA ASN A 167 10.70 0.25 22.42
C ASN A 167 11.27 -0.12 21.03
N ASP A 168 12.05 -1.21 20.99
CA ASP A 168 12.73 -1.72 19.77
C ASP A 168 11.79 -2.56 18.87
N ALA A 169 10.55 -2.79 19.30
CA ALA A 169 9.65 -3.73 18.64
C ALA A 169 8.60 -3.04 17.77
N ASN A 170 9.01 -2.30 16.72
CA ASN A 170 8.14 -1.79 15.65
C ASN A 170 7.49 -0.40 15.88
N CYS A 171 7.99 0.44 16.80
CA CYS A 171 7.48 1.82 17.01
C CYS A 171 5.97 1.96 17.27
N ALA A 172 5.23 0.85 17.38
CA ALA A 172 3.77 0.79 17.20
C ALA A 172 2.97 1.45 18.32
N LEU A 173 3.65 1.87 19.39
CA LEU A 173 3.09 2.60 20.53
C LEU A 173 3.80 3.95 20.74
N GLY A 174 4.53 4.43 19.74
CA GLY A 174 5.59 5.41 19.93
C GLY A 174 6.81 4.80 20.62
N TYR A 175 7.90 5.55 20.64
CA TYR A 175 9.13 5.17 21.34
C TYR A 175 9.86 6.40 21.87
N VAL A 176 10.74 6.16 22.84
CA VAL A 176 11.59 7.19 23.42
C VAL A 176 13.05 6.83 23.19
N ILE A 177 13.82 7.78 22.67
CA ILE A 177 15.28 7.71 22.60
C ILE A 177 15.83 8.52 23.78
N ASN A 178 16.66 7.87 24.61
CA ASN A 178 17.41 8.55 25.66
C ASN A 178 18.87 8.63 25.23
N ARG A 179 19.37 9.86 25.11
CA ARG A 179 20.78 10.18 24.84
C ARG A 179 21.42 10.67 26.12
N THR A 180 22.50 10.03 26.53
CA THR A 180 23.23 10.38 27.75
C THR A 180 24.68 10.67 27.43
N TRP A 181 25.14 11.85 27.83
CA TRP A 181 26.54 12.26 27.79
C TRP A 181 27.06 12.26 29.22
N THR A 182 28.18 11.57 29.45
CA THR A 182 28.85 11.51 30.75
C THR A 182 30.28 11.97 30.57
N ALA A 183 30.65 13.05 31.27
CA ALA A 183 32.02 13.52 31.35
C ALA A 183 32.61 13.07 32.68
N THR A 184 33.77 12.42 32.63
CA THR A 184 34.46 11.91 33.81
C THR A 184 35.90 12.38 33.72
N ASP A 185 36.37 13.08 34.75
CA ASP A 185 37.80 13.40 34.86
C ASP A 185 38.60 12.16 35.27
N CYS A 186 39.92 12.32 35.24
CA CYS A 186 40.88 11.35 35.74
C CYS A 186 40.82 11.06 37.25
N ALA A 187 40.27 11.95 38.08
CA ALA A 187 40.06 11.72 39.52
C ALA A 187 38.83 10.84 39.79
N GLY A 188 37.99 10.64 38.77
CA GLY A 188 36.76 9.88 38.81
C GLY A 188 35.52 10.71 39.19
N ASN A 189 35.64 12.04 39.31
CA ASN A 189 34.45 12.88 39.44
C ASN A 189 33.74 12.95 38.08
N SER A 190 32.41 12.99 38.12
CA SER A 190 31.62 12.91 36.89
C SER A 190 30.40 13.80 36.91
N THR A 191 30.06 14.29 35.71
CA THR A 191 28.80 14.95 35.42
C THR A 191 28.09 14.21 34.30
N SER A 192 26.76 14.21 34.31
CA SER A 192 25.97 13.53 33.30
C SER A 192 24.75 14.35 32.92
N HIS A 193 24.45 14.37 31.64
CA HIS A 193 23.24 14.98 31.08
C HIS A 193 22.50 13.96 30.24
N THR A 194 21.18 13.91 30.38
CA THR A 194 20.31 13.06 29.58
C THR A 194 19.31 13.92 28.83
N GLN A 195 19.23 13.72 27.51
CA GLN A 195 18.19 14.23 26.65
C GLN A 195 17.20 13.11 26.31
N THR A 196 15.91 13.41 26.45
CA THR A 196 14.79 12.54 26.12
C THR A 196 14.12 13.00 24.83
N LEU A 197 14.17 12.19 23.77
CA LEU A 197 13.40 12.42 22.54
C LEU A 197 12.15 11.55 22.58
N THR A 198 10.98 12.18 22.53
CA THR A 198 9.69 11.48 22.48
C THR A 198 9.21 11.41 21.03
N ILE A 199 9.04 10.20 20.51
CA ILE A 199 8.51 9.95 19.17
C ILE A 199 7.08 9.39 19.33
N PRO A 200 6.04 10.16 18.96
CA PRO A 200 4.66 9.69 19.05
C PRO A 200 4.36 8.63 17.98
N ILE A 201 3.20 7.97 18.11
CA ILE A 201 2.69 7.10 17.05
C ILE A 201 2.26 7.95 15.85
N GLU A 202 2.71 7.56 14.65
CA GLU A 202 2.21 8.09 13.39
C GLU A 202 1.49 6.99 12.61
N PHE A 203 0.49 7.39 11.83
CA PHE A 203 -0.29 6.48 11.00
C PHE A 203 0.10 6.68 9.53
N VAL A 204 0.05 5.58 8.77
CA VAL A 204 0.14 5.65 7.31
C VAL A 204 -1.16 6.27 6.79
N THR A 205 -1.03 7.20 5.87
CA THR A 205 -2.12 7.85 5.14
C THR A 205 -1.95 7.59 3.66
N PHE A 206 -3.03 7.67 2.87
CA PHE A 206 -2.98 7.34 1.46
C PHE A 206 -3.85 8.28 0.63
N SER A 207 -3.49 8.44 -0.65
CA SER A 207 -4.28 9.17 -1.63
C SER A 207 -5.64 8.50 -1.86
N THR A 208 -6.68 9.29 -2.09
CA THR A 208 -8.03 8.77 -2.40
C THR A 208 -8.05 8.00 -3.72
N TYR A 209 -8.82 6.92 -3.77
CA TYR A 209 -9.09 6.14 -4.98
C TYR A 209 -10.56 5.67 -4.98
N ASP A 210 -11.04 5.19 -6.13
CA ASP A 210 -12.38 4.61 -6.23
C ASP A 210 -12.36 3.17 -5.71
N GLU A 211 -12.93 2.94 -4.52
CA GLU A 211 -12.96 1.62 -3.86
C GLU A 211 -13.80 0.60 -4.63
N GLU A 212 -14.87 1.04 -5.28
CA GLU A 212 -15.77 0.19 -6.05
C GLU A 212 -15.99 0.77 -7.45
N VAL A 213 -15.82 -0.08 -8.47
CA VAL A 213 -16.09 0.25 -9.88
C VAL A 213 -16.98 -0.82 -10.47
N THR A 214 -17.95 -0.44 -11.31
CA THR A 214 -18.77 -1.39 -12.07
C THR A 214 -18.57 -1.15 -13.55
N ILE A 215 -18.24 -2.20 -14.29
CA ILE A 215 -18.09 -2.21 -15.74
C ILE A 215 -18.88 -3.37 -16.36
N MET A 216 -19.21 -3.27 -17.64
CA MET A 216 -19.76 -4.40 -18.38
C MET A 216 -18.62 -5.24 -18.94
N CYS A 217 -18.85 -6.53 -19.08
CA CYS A 217 -17.88 -7.40 -19.74
C CYS A 217 -17.66 -6.93 -21.18
N GLY A 218 -16.40 -6.73 -21.57
CA GLY A 218 -16.00 -6.18 -22.86
C GLY A 218 -15.61 -4.70 -22.80
N ASP A 219 -15.96 -4.00 -21.73
CA ASP A 219 -15.44 -2.65 -21.46
C ASP A 219 -13.96 -2.71 -21.05
N GLU A 220 -13.23 -1.62 -21.28
CA GLU A 220 -11.84 -1.49 -20.85
C GLU A 220 -11.76 -1.49 -19.31
N ILE A 221 -11.01 -2.44 -18.76
CA ILE A 221 -10.74 -2.52 -17.32
C ILE A 221 -9.92 -1.27 -16.94
N PRO A 222 -10.33 -0.51 -15.89
CA PRO A 222 -9.58 0.67 -15.49
C PRO A 222 -8.15 0.31 -15.08
N GLU A 223 -7.21 1.15 -15.49
CA GLU A 223 -5.80 1.06 -15.08
C GLU A 223 -5.67 0.98 -13.55
N VAL A 224 -4.61 0.31 -13.09
CA VAL A 224 -4.33 0.21 -11.65
C VAL A 224 -4.06 1.60 -11.09
N PRO A 225 -4.83 2.08 -10.09
CA PRO A 225 -4.59 3.39 -9.51
C PRO A 225 -3.21 3.43 -8.83
N ASN A 226 -2.47 4.51 -9.05
CA ASN A 226 -1.22 4.77 -8.34
C ASN A 226 -1.54 5.35 -6.96
N ILE A 227 -1.59 4.50 -5.94
CA ILE A 227 -1.84 4.93 -4.56
C ILE A 227 -0.54 5.47 -3.96
N GLU A 228 -0.57 6.75 -3.58
CA GLU A 228 0.53 7.41 -2.88
C GLU A 228 0.33 7.25 -1.37
N PHE A 229 1.35 6.75 -0.67
CA PHE A 229 1.35 6.57 0.79
C PHE A 229 2.24 7.64 1.44
N GLU A 230 1.69 8.34 2.44
CA GLU A 230 2.35 9.39 3.22
C GLU A 230 2.20 9.13 4.72
N GLY A 231 2.97 9.82 5.56
CA GLY A 231 3.00 9.57 7.00
C GLY A 231 3.81 8.32 7.33
N GLY A 232 3.56 7.74 8.50
CA GLY A 232 4.34 6.60 9.00
C GLY A 232 5.84 6.88 9.15
N CYS A 233 6.60 5.82 9.41
CA CYS A 233 8.04 5.93 9.65
C CYS A 233 8.89 5.33 8.53
N GLY A 234 9.86 6.09 8.06
CA GLY A 234 10.79 5.72 7.00
C GLY A 234 10.11 5.61 5.63
N SER A 235 10.70 4.79 4.77
CA SER A 235 10.12 4.49 3.45
C SER A 235 9.10 3.37 3.54
N HIS A 236 7.98 3.51 2.82
CA HIS A 236 6.99 2.47 2.65
C HIS A 236 7.44 1.41 1.64
N GLN A 237 7.24 0.13 1.97
CA GLN A 237 7.22 -0.96 1.01
C GLN A 237 5.78 -1.28 0.67
N VAL A 238 5.43 -1.24 -0.62
CA VAL A 238 4.07 -1.52 -1.10
C VAL A 238 4.08 -2.81 -1.91
N VAL A 239 3.26 -3.77 -1.49
CA VAL A 239 3.01 -5.02 -2.21
C VAL A 239 1.63 -4.93 -2.86
N PHE A 240 1.58 -5.09 -4.18
CA PHE A 240 0.34 -5.11 -4.95
C PHE A 240 -0.06 -6.54 -5.30
N GLY A 241 -1.33 -6.86 -5.10
CA GLY A 241 -1.98 -8.11 -5.51
C GLY A 241 -3.20 -7.84 -6.39
N GLU A 242 -3.47 -8.76 -7.31
CA GLU A 242 -4.70 -8.77 -8.10
C GLU A 242 -5.19 -10.21 -8.24
N GLU A 243 -6.48 -10.43 -7.97
CA GLU A 243 -7.14 -11.72 -8.16
C GLU A 243 -8.52 -11.57 -8.79
N ILE A 244 -8.96 -12.62 -9.48
CA ILE A 244 -10.29 -12.71 -10.08
C ILE A 244 -11.13 -13.68 -9.26
N ARG A 245 -12.31 -13.23 -8.83
CA ARG A 245 -13.28 -14.04 -8.12
C ARG A 245 -14.56 -14.18 -8.93
N LEU A 246 -14.87 -15.42 -9.31
CA LEU A 246 -16.10 -15.76 -10.01
C LEU A 246 -17.29 -15.77 -9.03
N SER A 247 -18.46 -15.35 -9.51
CA SER A 247 -19.73 -15.57 -8.82
C SER A 247 -20.11 -17.06 -8.88
N ASP A 248 -20.72 -17.59 -7.81
CA ASP A 248 -21.10 -19.01 -7.73
C ASP A 248 -22.39 -19.32 -8.54
N ASP A 249 -23.26 -18.33 -8.69
CA ASP A 249 -24.61 -18.47 -9.26
C ASP A 249 -24.80 -17.72 -10.59
N THR A 250 -23.89 -16.82 -10.95
CA THR A 250 -23.92 -16.04 -12.19
C THR A 250 -22.59 -16.15 -12.91
N GLU A 251 -22.57 -15.78 -14.19
CA GLU A 251 -21.32 -15.69 -14.98
C GLU A 251 -20.58 -14.37 -14.74
N ASP A 252 -21.06 -13.55 -13.80
CA ASP A 252 -20.40 -12.32 -13.35
C ASP A 252 -19.13 -12.67 -12.56
N TYR A 253 -18.19 -11.75 -12.55
CA TYR A 253 -16.99 -11.87 -11.73
C TYR A 253 -16.57 -10.51 -11.19
N MET A 254 -15.71 -10.53 -10.19
CA MET A 254 -15.07 -9.33 -9.67
C MET A 254 -13.55 -9.48 -9.73
N ILE A 255 -12.89 -8.37 -10.04
CA ILE A 255 -11.45 -8.23 -9.91
C ILE A 255 -11.20 -7.54 -8.58
N ILE A 256 -10.46 -8.19 -7.70
CA ILE A 256 -10.08 -7.67 -6.39
C ILE A 256 -8.61 -7.29 -6.47
N ARG A 257 -8.33 -6.00 -6.30
CA ARG A 257 -6.97 -5.46 -6.18
C ARG A 257 -6.68 -5.16 -4.73
N SER A 258 -5.51 -5.53 -4.26
CA SER A 258 -5.06 -5.29 -2.89
C SER A 258 -3.71 -4.59 -2.85
N TRP A 259 -3.57 -3.68 -1.90
CA TRP A 259 -2.30 -3.03 -1.58
C TRP A 259 -2.01 -3.23 -0.11
N GLU A 260 -0.84 -3.80 0.18
CA GLU A 260 -0.29 -3.90 1.53
C GLU A 260 0.90 -2.94 1.61
N ALA A 261 0.75 -1.84 2.34
CA ALA A 261 1.80 -0.87 2.58
C ALA A 261 2.39 -1.06 3.98
N THR A 262 3.68 -1.37 4.06
CA THR A 262 4.41 -1.57 5.30
C THR A 262 5.48 -0.49 5.46
N ASP A 263 5.46 0.25 6.57
CA ASP A 263 6.50 1.25 6.88
C ASP A 263 7.75 0.61 7.52
N ALA A 264 8.82 1.39 7.76
CA ALA A 264 10.06 0.89 8.36
C ALA A 264 9.90 0.43 9.83
N CYS A 265 8.82 0.87 10.47
CA CYS A 265 8.40 0.42 11.78
C CYS A 265 7.44 -0.78 11.69
N ASN A 266 7.28 -1.44 10.54
CA ASN A 266 6.37 -2.58 10.35
C ASN A 266 4.89 -2.27 10.65
N ASN A 267 4.47 -1.00 10.61
CA ASN A 267 3.06 -0.66 10.58
C ASN A 267 2.52 -1.02 9.20
N VAL A 268 1.42 -1.77 9.17
CA VAL A 268 0.82 -2.28 7.93
C VAL A 268 -0.54 -1.62 7.71
N GLU A 269 -0.72 -1.04 6.53
CA GLU A 269 -2.00 -0.55 6.03
C GLU A 269 -2.44 -1.41 4.83
N ASN A 270 -3.71 -1.85 4.85
CA ASN A 270 -4.27 -2.71 3.80
C ASN A 270 -5.42 -1.99 3.11
N LEU A 271 -5.38 -1.95 1.78
CA LEU A 271 -6.39 -1.34 0.93
C LEU A 271 -6.92 -2.35 -0.08
N GLU A 272 -8.20 -2.24 -0.42
CA GLU A 272 -8.83 -3.05 -1.46
C GLU A 272 -9.59 -2.16 -2.46
N GLN A 273 -9.56 -2.55 -3.73
CA GLN A 273 -10.43 -2.04 -4.79
C GLN A 273 -11.16 -3.21 -5.42
N ILE A 274 -12.47 -3.10 -5.56
CA ILE A 274 -13.32 -4.12 -6.16
C ILE A 274 -13.89 -3.59 -7.48
N ILE A 275 -13.59 -4.29 -8.56
CA ILE A 275 -14.16 -4.02 -9.89
C ILE A 275 -15.18 -5.11 -10.19
N PHE A 276 -16.46 -4.76 -10.14
CA PHE A 276 -17.55 -5.63 -10.54
C PHE A 276 -17.66 -5.66 -12.06
N VAL A 277 -17.50 -6.84 -12.66
CA VAL A 277 -17.66 -7.07 -14.09
C VAL A 277 -18.95 -7.84 -14.31
N MET A 278 -19.96 -7.14 -14.83
CA MET A 278 -21.28 -7.70 -15.09
C MET A 278 -21.35 -8.25 -16.51
N GLN A 279 -21.94 -9.43 -16.69
CA GLN A 279 -22.19 -9.95 -18.02
C GLN A 279 -23.24 -9.10 -18.75
N PRO A 280 -23.14 -8.96 -20.09
CA PRO A 280 -24.14 -8.27 -20.88
C PRO A 280 -25.52 -8.90 -20.70
N ASP A 281 -26.55 -8.05 -20.71
CA ASP A 281 -27.92 -8.54 -20.73
C ASP A 281 -28.18 -9.36 -21.99
N LYS A 282 -29.01 -10.40 -21.84
CA LYS A 282 -29.42 -11.24 -22.97
C LYS A 282 -30.24 -10.40 -23.96
N GLU A 283 -29.77 -10.33 -25.19
CA GLU A 283 -30.45 -9.58 -26.24
C GLU A 283 -31.59 -10.40 -26.86
N THR A 284 -32.61 -9.70 -27.37
CA THR A 284 -33.73 -10.35 -28.07
C THR A 284 -33.94 -9.72 -29.43
N VAL A 285 -34.00 -10.56 -30.46
CA VAL A 285 -34.13 -10.14 -31.86
C VAL A 285 -35.36 -10.81 -32.46
N THR A 286 -36.27 -10.02 -33.01
CA THR A 286 -37.43 -10.53 -33.74
C THR A 286 -37.22 -10.36 -35.23
N ILE A 287 -37.40 -11.44 -35.99
CA ILE A 287 -37.26 -11.44 -37.45
C ILE A 287 -38.56 -11.95 -38.06
N ASP A 288 -39.22 -11.11 -38.85
CA ASP A 288 -40.32 -11.54 -39.70
C ASP A 288 -39.77 -11.94 -41.07
N ILE A 289 -39.91 -13.22 -41.42
CA ILE A 289 -39.44 -13.76 -42.69
C ILE A 289 -40.53 -14.57 -43.37
N CYS A 290 -40.50 -14.59 -44.69
CA CYS A 290 -41.51 -15.24 -45.47
C CYS A 290 -41.04 -16.61 -45.99
N VAL A 291 -41.96 -17.57 -46.17
CA VAL A 291 -41.63 -18.94 -46.61
C VAL A 291 -40.94 -19.03 -47.98
N GLU A 292 -41.11 -18.02 -48.85
CA GLU A 292 -40.49 -17.94 -50.17
C GLU A 292 -39.19 -17.09 -50.18
N ASP A 293 -38.81 -16.50 -49.04
CA ASP A 293 -37.60 -15.70 -48.98
C ASP A 293 -36.35 -16.59 -49.06
N SER A 294 -35.26 -15.99 -49.53
CA SER A 294 -33.95 -16.64 -49.48
C SER A 294 -33.51 -16.86 -48.03
N SER A 295 -32.64 -17.84 -47.82
CA SER A 295 -32.00 -18.04 -46.51
C SER A 295 -31.35 -16.75 -46.00
N ILE A 296 -31.56 -16.44 -44.73
CA ILE A 296 -30.95 -15.31 -44.05
C ILE A 296 -29.78 -15.78 -43.20
N ASP A 297 -28.80 -14.91 -43.00
CA ASP A 297 -27.68 -15.14 -42.09
C ASP A 297 -27.96 -14.45 -40.76
N LEU A 298 -28.13 -15.22 -39.69
CA LEU A 298 -28.46 -14.69 -38.36
C LEU A 298 -27.33 -13.82 -37.78
N ILE A 299 -26.08 -13.99 -38.23
CA ILE A 299 -24.96 -13.12 -37.80
C ILE A 299 -25.23 -11.66 -38.20
N SER A 300 -25.90 -11.42 -39.32
CA SER A 300 -26.20 -10.06 -39.79
C SER A 300 -27.20 -9.30 -38.90
N TYR A 301 -27.86 -10.01 -37.98
CA TYR A 301 -28.84 -9.47 -37.05
C TYR A 301 -28.30 -9.41 -35.61
N LEU A 302 -27.06 -9.85 -35.36
CA LEU A 302 -26.41 -9.68 -34.06
C LEU A 302 -26.04 -8.19 -33.84
N PRO A 303 -26.07 -7.71 -32.59
CA PRO A 303 -25.52 -6.40 -32.25
C PRO A 303 -24.04 -6.29 -32.65
N SER A 304 -23.57 -5.10 -32.99
CA SER A 304 -22.19 -4.89 -33.43
C SER A 304 -21.13 -5.16 -32.35
N SER A 305 -21.54 -5.26 -31.09
CA SER A 305 -20.67 -5.60 -29.95
C SER A 305 -20.47 -7.11 -29.78
N PHE A 306 -21.24 -7.94 -30.49
CA PHE A 306 -21.15 -9.39 -30.37
C PHE A 306 -20.06 -9.91 -31.31
N GLU A 307 -19.25 -10.84 -30.80
CA GLU A 307 -18.40 -11.66 -31.65
C GLU A 307 -19.25 -12.55 -32.58
N THR A 308 -18.67 -13.03 -33.67
CA THR A 308 -19.41 -13.74 -34.74
C THR A 308 -19.08 -15.23 -34.86
N ASP A 309 -18.22 -15.72 -33.96
CA ASP A 309 -17.73 -17.10 -33.90
C ASP A 309 -18.51 -17.99 -32.91
N GLY A 310 -19.48 -17.43 -32.18
CA GLY A 310 -20.37 -18.19 -31.31
C GLY A 310 -21.30 -19.15 -32.05
N THR A 311 -22.09 -19.89 -31.27
CA THR A 311 -22.91 -20.99 -31.78
C THR A 311 -24.40 -20.67 -31.78
N PHE A 312 -25.07 -20.99 -32.88
CA PHE A 312 -26.52 -20.91 -32.99
C PHE A 312 -27.15 -22.27 -32.69
N THR A 313 -28.14 -22.29 -31.81
CA THR A 313 -28.83 -23.50 -31.36
C THR A 313 -30.34 -23.33 -31.52
N VAL A 314 -31.00 -24.32 -32.13
CA VAL A 314 -32.47 -24.31 -32.27
C VAL A 314 -33.09 -24.72 -30.93
N VAL A 315 -33.82 -23.81 -30.32
CA VAL A 315 -34.52 -24.01 -29.04
C VAL A 315 -35.91 -24.58 -29.29
N SER A 316 -36.61 -24.08 -30.32
CA SER A 316 -37.96 -24.51 -30.69
C SER A 316 -38.22 -24.33 -32.18
N GLY A 317 -39.10 -25.17 -32.72
CA GLY A 317 -39.43 -25.23 -34.14
C GLY A 317 -38.66 -26.34 -34.86
N ASN A 318 -39.32 -27.04 -35.78
CA ASN A 318 -38.71 -28.13 -36.54
C ASN A 318 -37.89 -27.55 -37.71
N THR A 319 -36.67 -27.11 -37.44
CA THR A 319 -35.74 -26.55 -38.43
C THR A 319 -34.30 -27.02 -38.15
N GLU A 320 -33.48 -27.03 -39.19
CA GLU A 320 -32.04 -27.32 -39.11
C GLU A 320 -31.28 -26.09 -39.62
N LEU A 321 -30.29 -25.64 -38.84
CA LEU A 321 -29.41 -24.54 -39.24
C LEU A 321 -28.18 -25.08 -39.95
N ASN A 322 -27.72 -24.35 -40.97
CA ASN A 322 -26.41 -24.59 -41.58
C ASN A 322 -25.45 -23.49 -41.12
N GLY A 323 -24.79 -23.72 -39.98
CA GLY A 323 -24.05 -22.66 -39.28
C GLY A 323 -25.03 -21.60 -38.76
N SER A 324 -24.86 -20.36 -39.20
CA SER A 324 -25.74 -19.22 -38.86
C SER A 324 -26.90 -19.03 -39.85
N PHE A 325 -27.00 -19.83 -40.91
CA PHE A 325 -28.02 -19.63 -41.94
C PHE A 325 -29.35 -20.28 -41.55
N PHE A 326 -30.41 -19.46 -41.53
CA PHE A 326 -31.79 -19.89 -41.40
C PHE A 326 -32.46 -19.90 -42.77
N ASN A 327 -33.01 -21.05 -43.15
CA ASN A 327 -33.72 -21.21 -44.42
C ASN A 327 -35.23 -21.36 -44.17
N PRO A 328 -36.07 -20.39 -44.57
CA PRO A 328 -37.51 -20.47 -44.37
C PRO A 328 -38.20 -21.44 -45.35
N ALA A 329 -37.51 -21.87 -46.41
CA ALA A 329 -38.10 -22.71 -47.45
C ALA A 329 -38.55 -24.08 -46.90
N ASN A 330 -39.80 -24.45 -47.18
CA ASN A 330 -40.44 -25.69 -46.74
C ASN A 330 -40.67 -25.81 -45.22
N LEU A 331 -40.51 -24.74 -44.47
CA LEU A 331 -40.88 -24.71 -43.05
C LEU A 331 -42.38 -24.50 -42.87
N GLU A 332 -42.91 -24.97 -41.74
CA GLU A 332 -44.29 -24.69 -41.36
C GLU A 332 -44.42 -23.22 -40.91
N ILE A 333 -45.59 -22.62 -41.11
CA ILE A 333 -45.86 -21.27 -40.62
C ILE A 333 -45.89 -21.30 -39.10
N GLY A 334 -45.14 -20.43 -38.46
CA GLY A 334 -45.05 -20.40 -37.00
C GLY A 334 -43.83 -19.63 -36.49
N GLU A 335 -43.62 -19.74 -35.18
CA GLU A 335 -42.49 -19.14 -34.50
C GLU A 335 -41.38 -20.17 -34.30
N TYR A 336 -40.16 -19.76 -34.65
CA TYR A 336 -38.94 -20.53 -34.46
C TYR A 336 -38.06 -19.77 -33.48
N LEU A 337 -37.64 -20.46 -32.41
CA LEU A 337 -36.79 -19.89 -31.38
C LEU A 337 -35.38 -20.43 -31.54
N ILE A 338 -34.42 -19.52 -31.70
CA ILE A 338 -33.00 -19.84 -31.86
C ILE A 338 -32.22 -19.05 -30.83
N SER A 339 -31.31 -19.70 -30.11
CA SER A 339 -30.40 -19.05 -29.17
C SER A 339 -29.02 -18.97 -29.79
N TYR A 340 -28.39 -17.81 -29.70
CA TYR A 340 -26.97 -17.61 -29.91
C TYR A 340 -26.25 -17.59 -28.56
N GLY A 341 -25.10 -18.24 -28.49
CA GLY A 341 -24.20 -18.17 -27.34
C GLY A 341 -22.75 -18.29 -27.77
N ASP A 342 -21.94 -17.32 -27.39
CA ASP A 342 -20.49 -17.42 -27.40
C ASP A 342 -20.01 -18.00 -26.07
N THR A 343 -19.28 -19.11 -26.13
CA THR A 343 -18.79 -19.85 -24.95
C THR A 343 -17.28 -19.80 -24.79
N ASP A 344 -16.56 -19.27 -25.79
CA ASP A 344 -15.10 -19.40 -25.87
C ASP A 344 -14.37 -18.13 -25.43
N SER A 345 -15.09 -17.02 -25.23
CA SER A 345 -14.57 -15.77 -24.68
C SER A 345 -14.84 -15.64 -23.16
N GLU A 346 -14.03 -14.80 -22.48
CA GLU A 346 -14.24 -14.45 -21.06
C GLU A 346 -15.56 -13.69 -20.83
N CYS A 347 -16.04 -12.99 -21.86
CA CYS A 347 -17.30 -12.25 -21.86
C CYS A 347 -18.34 -12.94 -22.72
N LYS A 348 -19.34 -13.54 -22.07
CA LYS A 348 -20.30 -14.37 -22.77
C LYS A 348 -21.47 -13.53 -23.27
N TYR A 349 -21.67 -13.57 -24.58
CA TYR A 349 -22.76 -12.87 -25.23
C TYR A 349 -23.87 -13.84 -25.61
N TYR A 350 -25.11 -13.49 -25.26
CA TYR A 350 -26.29 -14.29 -25.55
C TYR A 350 -27.36 -13.47 -26.27
N ALA A 351 -27.95 -14.06 -27.30
CA ALA A 351 -29.10 -13.47 -27.99
C ALA A 351 -30.16 -14.53 -28.28
N ASP A 352 -31.42 -14.21 -28.03
CA ASP A 352 -32.57 -15.00 -28.48
C ASP A 352 -33.18 -14.41 -29.73
N PHE A 353 -33.28 -15.24 -30.77
CA PHE A 353 -33.98 -14.93 -32.00
C PHE A 353 -35.37 -15.53 -31.97
N THR A 354 -36.38 -14.68 -32.14
CA THR A 354 -37.75 -15.07 -32.45
C THR A 354 -37.99 -14.85 -33.92
N ILE A 355 -37.93 -15.92 -34.71
CA ILE A 355 -38.17 -15.87 -36.15
C ILE A 355 -39.61 -16.25 -36.43
N VAL A 356 -40.38 -15.30 -36.92
CA VAL A 356 -41.78 -15.49 -37.31
C VAL A 356 -41.80 -15.80 -38.80
N VAL A 357 -41.99 -17.08 -39.14
CA VAL A 357 -42.16 -17.52 -40.52
C VAL A 357 -43.62 -17.32 -40.91
N ASN A 358 -43.87 -16.41 -41.84
CA ASN A 358 -45.21 -16.05 -42.30
C ASN A 358 -45.36 -16.20 -43.84
N LYS A 359 -46.53 -15.79 -44.35
CA LYS A 359 -46.91 -15.90 -45.77
C LYS A 359 -47.18 -14.56 -46.45
N ASP A 360 -46.74 -13.45 -45.85
CA ASP A 360 -47.15 -12.11 -46.25
C ASP A 360 -46.60 -11.68 -47.62
N CYS A 361 -45.47 -12.26 -48.03
CA CYS A 361 -44.87 -12.10 -49.35
C CYS A 361 -45.55 -12.94 -50.45
N VAL A 362 -46.44 -13.89 -50.10
CA VAL A 362 -47.16 -14.69 -51.10
C VAL A 362 -48.41 -13.93 -51.51
N PRO A 363 -48.45 -13.31 -52.71
CA PRO A 363 -49.66 -12.64 -53.15
C PRO A 363 -50.75 -13.67 -53.38
N CYS A 364 -51.63 -13.87 -52.40
CA CYS A 364 -52.82 -14.70 -52.52
C CYS A 364 -53.92 -13.94 -53.27
N GLY A 365 -53.62 -13.55 -54.49
CA GLY A 365 -54.54 -12.93 -55.43
C GLY A 365 -55.11 -13.93 -56.43
N ARG A 366 -56.01 -13.44 -57.29
CA ARG A 366 -56.58 -14.23 -58.38
C ARG A 366 -55.51 -14.64 -59.40
N GLU A 367 -54.51 -13.79 -59.63
CA GLU A 367 -53.53 -13.93 -60.71
C GLU A 367 -52.55 -15.09 -60.50
N GLN A 368 -52.41 -15.54 -59.26
CA GLN A 368 -51.53 -16.62 -58.84
C GLN A 368 -52.19 -18.00 -58.92
N ILE A 369 -53.52 -18.03 -59.03
CA ILE A 369 -54.25 -19.28 -59.27
C ILE A 369 -54.01 -19.67 -60.72
N ILE A 370 -53.24 -20.73 -60.94
CA ILE A 370 -52.88 -21.24 -62.27
C ILE A 370 -53.56 -22.60 -62.48
N PRO A 371 -54.73 -22.64 -63.13
CA PRO A 371 -55.32 -23.89 -63.58
C PRO A 371 -54.55 -24.42 -64.79
N SER A 372 -54.27 -25.72 -64.79
CA SER A 372 -53.72 -26.43 -65.95
C SER A 372 -54.67 -26.35 -67.16
N ASN A 373 -54.11 -26.19 -68.36
CA ASN A 373 -54.91 -26.07 -69.59
C ASN A 373 -55.05 -27.39 -70.36
N THR A 374 -54.45 -28.47 -69.88
CA THR A 374 -54.41 -29.77 -70.57
C THR A 374 -54.43 -30.90 -69.58
N VAL A 375 -55.21 -31.92 -69.88
CA VAL A 375 -55.20 -33.21 -69.17
C VAL A 375 -55.04 -34.34 -70.18
N THR A 376 -54.07 -35.20 -69.93
CA THR A 376 -53.78 -36.41 -70.70
C THR A 376 -53.68 -37.57 -69.72
N ALA A 377 -54.83 -38.11 -69.30
CA ALA A 377 -54.90 -39.18 -68.30
C ALA A 377 -54.42 -40.52 -68.87
N ASN A 378 -53.11 -40.67 -69.03
CA ASN A 378 -52.46 -41.84 -69.63
C ASN A 378 -51.57 -42.60 -68.63
N GLY A 379 -51.42 -42.07 -67.41
CA GLY A 379 -50.67 -42.64 -66.29
C GLY A 379 -49.15 -42.45 -66.38
N ASP A 380 -48.66 -41.47 -67.15
CA ASP A 380 -47.24 -41.16 -67.26
C ASP A 380 -46.72 -40.13 -66.23
N GLY A 381 -47.61 -39.62 -65.37
CA GLY A 381 -47.31 -38.62 -64.34
C GLY A 381 -47.30 -37.18 -64.86
N ILE A 382 -47.51 -36.94 -66.16
CA ILE A 382 -47.45 -35.63 -66.79
C ILE A 382 -48.85 -35.23 -67.27
N ASN A 383 -49.39 -34.15 -66.68
CA ASN A 383 -50.75 -33.67 -66.99
C ASN A 383 -51.84 -34.74 -66.82
N ASP A 384 -51.66 -35.72 -65.94
CA ASP A 384 -52.65 -36.79 -65.70
C ASP A 384 -53.96 -36.24 -65.09
N PHE A 385 -53.86 -35.15 -64.33
CA PHE A 385 -54.97 -34.52 -63.63
C PHE A 385 -55.05 -33.03 -63.94
N PHE A 386 -56.25 -32.47 -63.84
CA PHE A 386 -56.43 -31.03 -63.87
C PHE A 386 -55.92 -30.46 -62.55
N THR A 387 -54.75 -29.85 -62.56
CA THR A 387 -54.15 -29.25 -61.36
C THR A 387 -54.44 -27.75 -61.31
N ILE A 388 -54.62 -27.23 -60.10
CA ILE A 388 -54.57 -25.82 -59.76
C ILE A 388 -53.30 -25.63 -58.94
N THR A 389 -52.37 -24.79 -59.44
CA THR A 389 -51.05 -24.53 -58.85
C THR A 389 -50.83 -23.04 -58.62
N GLY A 390 -49.74 -22.66 -57.96
CA GLY A 390 -49.34 -21.26 -57.70
C GLY A 390 -49.97 -20.63 -56.45
N VAL A 391 -50.67 -21.44 -55.66
CA VAL A 391 -51.45 -21.04 -54.47
C VAL A 391 -51.40 -22.11 -53.38
N GLU A 392 -50.37 -22.94 -53.38
CA GLU A 392 -50.16 -24.07 -52.47
C GLU A 392 -50.09 -23.62 -51.01
N TYR A 393 -49.55 -22.41 -50.77
CA TYR A 393 -49.43 -21.79 -49.45
C TYR A 393 -50.57 -20.82 -49.12
N CYS A 394 -51.50 -20.64 -50.06
CA CYS A 394 -52.73 -19.90 -49.80
C CYS A 394 -53.76 -20.84 -49.18
N ASP A 395 -54.42 -20.39 -48.11
CA ASP A 395 -55.58 -21.08 -47.57
C ASP A 395 -56.77 -20.83 -48.51
N PHE A 396 -56.77 -21.46 -49.68
CA PHE A 396 -57.82 -21.42 -50.69
C PHE A 396 -58.50 -22.78 -50.79
N LYS A 397 -59.83 -22.76 -50.84
CA LYS A 397 -60.65 -23.95 -51.10
C LYS A 397 -61.33 -23.79 -52.45
N PHE A 398 -61.10 -24.75 -53.34
CA PHE A 398 -61.59 -24.68 -54.72
C PHE A 398 -62.80 -25.58 -54.92
N ASP A 399 -63.92 -25.02 -55.36
CA ASP A 399 -65.04 -25.78 -55.92
C ASP A 399 -64.91 -25.78 -57.44
N LEU A 400 -64.75 -26.97 -58.02
CA LEU A 400 -64.53 -27.16 -59.45
C LEU A 400 -65.82 -27.64 -60.13
N MET A 401 -66.19 -26.98 -61.22
CA MET A 401 -67.23 -27.43 -62.14
C MET A 401 -66.67 -27.48 -63.56
N ILE A 402 -66.99 -28.53 -64.32
CA ILE A 402 -66.54 -28.70 -65.70
C ILE A 402 -67.74 -28.94 -66.60
N PHE A 403 -67.74 -28.30 -67.76
CA PHE A 403 -68.82 -28.28 -68.74
C PHE A 403 -68.30 -28.72 -70.11
N ASN A 404 -69.15 -29.41 -70.87
CA ASN A 404 -68.88 -29.68 -72.27
C ASN A 404 -69.13 -28.43 -73.14
N ARG A 405 -68.78 -28.49 -74.43
CA ARG A 405 -68.99 -27.39 -75.40
C ARG A 405 -70.45 -26.93 -75.59
N TRP A 406 -71.41 -27.70 -75.10
CA TRP A 406 -72.84 -27.39 -75.17
C TRP A 406 -73.39 -26.80 -73.87
N GLY A 407 -72.51 -26.51 -72.89
CA GLY A 407 -72.90 -25.94 -71.60
C GLY A 407 -73.48 -26.95 -70.61
N SER A 408 -73.43 -28.25 -70.89
CA SER A 408 -73.84 -29.28 -69.92
C SER A 408 -72.71 -29.59 -68.96
N LYS A 409 -72.99 -29.56 -67.65
CA LYS A 409 -72.03 -29.93 -66.60
C LYS A 409 -71.70 -31.42 -66.66
N VAL A 410 -70.42 -31.75 -66.75
CA VAL A 410 -69.89 -33.11 -66.85
C VAL A 410 -69.09 -33.53 -65.61
N TYR A 411 -68.61 -32.58 -64.80
CA TYR A 411 -67.96 -32.91 -63.54
C TYR A 411 -68.21 -31.81 -62.52
N GLN A 412 -68.23 -32.18 -61.25
CA GLN A 412 -68.26 -31.26 -60.13
C GLN A 412 -67.51 -31.88 -58.94
N SER A 413 -66.70 -31.07 -58.26
CA SER A 413 -66.08 -31.41 -56.99
C SER A 413 -66.14 -30.21 -56.05
N GLN A 414 -66.40 -30.50 -54.77
CA GLN A 414 -66.27 -29.53 -53.69
C GLN A 414 -64.93 -29.74 -53.02
N ASP A 415 -64.24 -28.66 -52.65
CA ASP A 415 -62.89 -28.71 -52.06
C ASP A 415 -61.94 -29.62 -52.88
N TYR A 416 -61.89 -29.33 -54.19
CA TYR A 416 -61.19 -30.07 -55.22
C TYR A 416 -59.72 -30.32 -54.89
N LYS A 417 -59.27 -31.57 -55.05
CA LYS A 417 -57.96 -32.06 -54.59
C LYS A 417 -56.97 -32.31 -55.73
N ASN A 418 -57.12 -31.62 -56.87
CA ASN A 418 -56.24 -31.79 -58.04
C ASN A 418 -56.21 -33.24 -58.56
N ASP A 419 -57.35 -33.93 -58.52
CA ASP A 419 -57.48 -35.38 -58.74
C ASP A 419 -58.40 -35.78 -59.91
N TRP A 420 -58.88 -34.81 -60.70
CA TRP A 420 -59.74 -35.09 -61.85
C TRP A 420 -58.95 -35.31 -63.14
N GLY A 421 -59.00 -36.54 -63.66
CA GLY A 421 -58.32 -36.97 -64.89
C GLY A 421 -59.26 -37.21 -66.08
N GLY A 422 -60.30 -36.39 -66.25
CA GLY A 422 -61.20 -36.51 -67.42
C GLY A 422 -62.37 -37.49 -67.28
N THR A 423 -62.71 -37.92 -66.06
CA THR A 423 -63.87 -38.79 -65.80
C THR A 423 -65.19 -38.02 -65.95
N GLY A 424 -66.22 -38.68 -66.50
CA GLY A 424 -67.54 -38.08 -66.76
C GLY A 424 -68.69 -38.76 -66.03
N PRO A 425 -69.93 -38.24 -66.12
CA PRO A 425 -71.10 -38.84 -65.48
C PRO A 425 -71.44 -40.19 -66.12
N LYS A 426 -72.12 -41.08 -65.39
CA LYS A 426 -72.57 -42.39 -65.90
C LYS A 426 -73.36 -42.22 -67.21
N GLY A 427 -72.91 -42.88 -68.29
CA GLY A 427 -73.51 -42.79 -69.63
C GLY A 427 -72.85 -41.77 -70.57
N SER A 428 -71.69 -41.22 -70.21
CA SER A 428 -70.90 -40.31 -71.07
C SER A 428 -70.43 -40.98 -72.37
N PHE A 429 -70.36 -40.18 -73.44
CA PHE A 429 -70.13 -40.59 -74.83
C PHE A 429 -68.74 -41.20 -75.15
N GLY A 430 -67.88 -41.41 -74.16
CA GLY A 430 -66.55 -42.02 -74.30
C GLY A 430 -66.48 -43.43 -73.72
N GLY A 431 -65.51 -44.24 -74.20
CA GLY A 431 -65.28 -45.58 -73.66
C GLY A 431 -64.90 -45.54 -72.18
N ALA A 432 -65.41 -46.51 -71.40
CA ALA A 432 -65.03 -46.76 -70.00
C ALA A 432 -65.30 -45.63 -68.97
N GLY A 433 -66.26 -44.72 -69.22
CA GLY A 433 -66.63 -43.67 -68.26
C GLY A 433 -65.74 -42.42 -68.31
N MET A 434 -64.82 -42.37 -69.27
CA MET A 434 -64.04 -41.19 -69.61
C MET A 434 -64.81 -40.28 -70.57
N LEU A 435 -64.54 -38.99 -70.49
CA LEU A 435 -65.02 -38.02 -71.45
C LEU A 435 -64.23 -38.12 -72.76
N PRO A 436 -64.87 -37.92 -73.93
CA PRO A 436 -64.17 -37.87 -75.22
C PRO A 436 -63.08 -36.78 -75.25
N ALA A 437 -62.05 -36.98 -76.08
CA ALA A 437 -61.09 -35.91 -76.35
C ALA A 437 -61.78 -34.67 -76.92
N GLY A 438 -61.33 -33.52 -76.47
CA GLY A 438 -61.87 -32.24 -76.90
C GLY A 438 -61.72 -31.15 -75.86
N THR A 439 -62.23 -29.97 -76.21
CA THR A 439 -62.21 -28.80 -75.34
C THR A 439 -63.41 -28.83 -74.40
N TYR A 440 -63.13 -28.73 -73.11
CA TYR A 440 -64.07 -28.55 -72.02
C TYR A 440 -63.85 -27.17 -71.38
N TYR A 441 -64.83 -26.72 -70.62
CA TYR A 441 -64.78 -25.42 -69.94
C TYR A 441 -64.90 -25.64 -68.45
N TYR A 442 -64.08 -24.96 -67.65
CA TYR A 442 -64.15 -25.03 -66.20
C TYR A 442 -64.67 -23.73 -65.60
N ILE A 443 -65.26 -23.86 -64.41
CA ILE A 443 -65.51 -22.77 -63.47
C ILE A 443 -64.91 -23.21 -62.13
N ILE A 444 -64.01 -22.41 -61.58
CA ILE A 444 -63.40 -22.59 -60.27
C ILE A 444 -63.93 -21.48 -59.36
N ASN A 445 -64.63 -21.87 -58.31
CA ASN A 445 -65.06 -20.95 -57.25
C ASN A 445 -64.12 -21.10 -56.05
N ILE A 446 -63.65 -19.98 -55.49
CA ILE A 446 -62.87 -19.97 -54.25
C ILE A 446 -63.85 -19.75 -53.10
N THR A 447 -64.07 -20.74 -52.24
CA THR A 447 -65.21 -20.73 -51.30
C THR A 447 -64.91 -20.04 -49.96
N ASN A 448 -63.64 -19.91 -49.59
CA ASN A 448 -63.21 -19.34 -48.31
C ASN A 448 -62.63 -17.92 -48.43
N LYS A 449 -62.62 -17.33 -49.64
CA LYS A 449 -62.15 -15.96 -49.91
C LYS A 449 -63.05 -15.29 -50.94
N ASN A 450 -63.18 -13.97 -50.86
CA ASN A 450 -63.98 -13.19 -51.80
C ASN A 450 -63.18 -12.88 -53.08
N ILE A 451 -62.82 -13.93 -53.82
CA ILE A 451 -62.11 -13.84 -55.11
C ILE A 451 -63.10 -14.20 -56.21
N GLU A 452 -63.13 -13.41 -57.28
CA GLU A 452 -64.01 -13.69 -58.42
C GLU A 452 -63.75 -15.09 -59.00
N PRO A 453 -64.80 -15.84 -59.41
CA PRO A 453 -64.64 -17.15 -60.03
C PRO A 453 -63.74 -17.13 -61.26
N LEU A 454 -62.85 -18.11 -61.38
CA LEU A 454 -62.06 -18.32 -62.59
C LEU A 454 -62.83 -19.20 -63.55
N ASN A 455 -62.77 -18.85 -64.82
CA ASN A 455 -63.32 -19.66 -65.89
C ASN A 455 -62.33 -19.70 -67.05
N GLY A 456 -62.28 -20.85 -67.70
CA GLY A 456 -61.33 -21.07 -68.79
C GLY A 456 -61.69 -22.34 -69.54
N TYR A 457 -60.75 -22.79 -70.36
CA TYR A 457 -60.88 -24.03 -71.09
C TYR A 457 -59.80 -25.01 -70.65
N ILE A 458 -60.11 -26.28 -70.78
CA ILE A 458 -59.18 -27.38 -70.61
C ILE A 458 -59.31 -28.29 -71.83
N TYR A 459 -58.17 -28.70 -72.37
CA TYR A 459 -58.14 -29.72 -73.42
C TYR A 459 -57.95 -31.10 -72.81
N LEU A 460 -58.92 -32.00 -73.03
CA LEU A 460 -58.75 -33.42 -72.77
C LEU A 460 -58.11 -34.08 -73.99
N GLY A 461 -56.87 -34.51 -73.84
CA GLY A 461 -56.13 -35.27 -74.84
C GLY A 461 -56.48 -36.75 -74.79
N THR A 462 -56.59 -37.39 -75.94
CA THR A 462 -56.46 -38.85 -76.04
C THR A 462 -55.01 -39.20 -76.26
N LYS A 463 -54.62 -40.35 -75.71
CA LYS A 463 -53.37 -41.02 -76.04
C LYS A 463 -53.21 -41.25 -77.54
#